data_AF-A0A959VY62-F1
#
_entry.id   AF-A0A959VY62-F1
#
_cell.length_a   1.000
_cell.length_b   1.000
_cell.length_c   1.000
_cell.angle_alpha   90.00
_cell.angle_beta   90.00
_cell.angle_gamma   90.00
#
_symmetry.space_group_name_H-M   'P 1'
#
loop_
_entity.id
_entity.type
_entity.pdbx_description
1 polymer ?
#
loop_
_entity_poly.entity_id
_entity_poly.type
_entity_poly.pdbx_seq_one_letter_code
_entity_poly.pdbx_strand_id
1 'polypeptide(L)'
;MGFRRISSAFVCSLAAVLGLALPTGASAGLDDRDSEPVVLTGADTPLLTGADPQAVVAFSWFGSWQQVPVQVDERKMIDYRPVRQLSFNSTNEFRAMAYADPDTWAEADGVPQTVTTPGDRGSGAVIPGTTGDPTLDENDEIAMMSEDAGGSAAGKKAPDGVDPATLTPVKVTDPLDPGQSRYIYLFLTDDGLDPDANSDYVSYDQVYSPALAGGYRDGYDFGKLGDDVNGPPINPEDSLITTSRYEIGIPGRWMIDRLVIAAGEGDTDILDGDKSTVSPNGCSRNELTFSRGGGGFIANIDGPVRAIRSFIGANSGTFTQREYVFYEGMFENRTFLRVHPGINQFVTAMDLSADAVGMTYRNELNPDGVPIDGVPDAPVAGPFDWEQFSGAQGSVTNVARYTSDIEGMTRSSYYQDSANPPSNSSMLCSGDSHSYGAAGPMLTTPQNNTDPTLVGNYPDLPLSHFESVRYSWFDGPEADAGLAELRSEQVDNPLEVETQGIVDPVPETRPARLKLTEKPHLIKARPGQKRRIRLTVRNVGQEPALGVKVCLKAPRRVSHSRCRRPGRIGPSGSRKLILTVRPKRGLRRTRAKVRVKLSSISGGRVTRTVRLLIRR
;
A
#
# COMPACT_ATOMS: atom_id res chain seq x y z
N MET A 1 -12.86 72.71 -44.87
CA MET A 1 -11.47 72.49 -45.31
C MET A 1 -10.63 72.40 -44.04
N GLY A 2 -9.97 71.33 -43.62
CA GLY A 2 -9.60 70.06 -44.22
C GLY A 2 -8.28 69.66 -43.54
N PHE A 3 -8.19 68.40 -43.06
CA PHE A 3 -6.99 67.71 -42.51
C PHE A 3 -6.52 68.17 -41.10
N ARG A 4 -6.18 67.33 -40.12
CA ARG A 4 -5.72 65.92 -40.07
C ARG A 4 -6.23 65.27 -38.76
N ARG A 5 -6.68 64.01 -38.81
CA ARG A 5 -6.90 63.15 -37.64
C ARG A 5 -5.67 62.28 -37.40
N ILE A 6 -5.24 62.21 -36.14
CA ILE A 6 -4.21 61.28 -35.64
C ILE A 6 -4.92 60.03 -35.11
N SER A 7 -4.40 58.88 -35.51
CA SER A 7 -4.89 57.54 -35.21
C SER A 7 -4.44 57.06 -33.84
N SER A 8 -5.36 56.54 -33.02
CA SER A 8 -5.07 55.71 -31.86
C SER A 8 -5.54 54.29 -32.15
N ALA A 9 -4.60 53.34 -32.15
CA ALA A 9 -4.87 51.92 -32.37
C ALA A 9 -5.41 51.28 -31.07
N PHE A 10 -6.59 50.67 -31.16
CA PHE A 10 -7.16 49.78 -30.17
C PHE A 10 -6.65 48.36 -30.46
N VAL A 11 -5.89 47.77 -29.52
CA VAL A 11 -5.52 46.35 -29.54
C VAL A 11 -6.62 45.59 -28.80
N CYS A 12 -7.31 44.71 -29.53
CA CYS A 12 -8.36 43.85 -29.00
C CYS A 12 -7.71 42.56 -28.48
N SER A 13 -7.75 42.34 -27.16
CA SER A 13 -7.28 41.11 -26.52
C SER A 13 -8.19 39.94 -26.86
N LEU A 14 -7.59 38.87 -27.42
CA LEU A 14 -8.24 37.62 -27.76
C LEU A 14 -8.19 36.68 -26.55
N ALA A 15 -9.34 36.40 -25.93
CA ALA A 15 -9.46 35.39 -24.87
C ALA A 15 -9.43 33.98 -25.49
N ALA A 16 -8.36 33.23 -25.23
CA ALA A 16 -8.27 31.81 -25.57
C ALA A 16 -8.85 30.98 -24.42
N VAL A 17 -10.01 30.38 -24.65
CA VAL A 17 -10.59 29.36 -23.75
C VAL A 17 -9.81 28.06 -24.00
N LEU A 18 -8.84 27.75 -23.14
CA LEU A 18 -8.24 26.41 -23.05
C LEU A 18 -9.29 25.48 -22.45
N GLY A 19 -9.91 24.64 -23.29
CA GLY A 19 -10.66 23.49 -22.82
C GLY A 19 -9.68 22.42 -22.35
N LEU A 20 -9.55 22.26 -21.03
CA LEU A 20 -8.96 21.09 -20.38
C LEU A 20 -9.74 19.85 -20.85
N ALA A 21 -9.14 19.09 -21.76
CA ALA A 21 -9.61 17.77 -22.10
C ALA A 21 -9.08 16.82 -21.02
N LEU A 22 -9.91 16.51 -20.04
CA LEU A 22 -9.67 15.42 -19.09
C LEU A 22 -9.34 14.14 -19.87
N PRO A 23 -8.26 13.41 -19.53
CA PRO A 23 -8.03 12.09 -20.09
C PRO A 23 -9.19 11.20 -19.65
N THR A 24 -9.93 10.67 -20.62
CA THR A 24 -10.95 9.66 -20.33
C THR A 24 -10.24 8.39 -19.85
N GLY A 25 -10.26 8.16 -18.53
CA GLY A 25 -9.69 6.99 -17.87
C GLY A 25 -10.06 5.68 -18.56
N ALA A 26 -9.09 4.77 -18.62
CA ALA A 26 -9.38 3.35 -18.62
C ALA A 26 -10.17 3.04 -17.33
N SER A 27 -11.06 2.03 -17.33
CA SER A 27 -11.76 1.70 -16.08
C SER A 27 -10.77 0.95 -15.19
N ALA A 28 -10.09 1.68 -14.31
CA ALA A 28 -9.39 1.09 -13.19
C ALA A 28 -10.46 0.45 -12.28
N GLY A 29 -10.28 -0.79 -11.86
CA GLY A 29 -11.03 -1.33 -10.72
C GLY A 29 -10.27 -1.03 -9.44
N LEU A 30 -10.34 -1.93 -8.47
CA LEU A 30 -9.36 -1.99 -7.37
C LEU A 30 -7.92 -2.30 -7.86
N ASP A 31 -7.70 -2.46 -9.17
CA ASP A 31 -6.41 -2.76 -9.77
C ASP A 31 -5.29 -1.78 -9.36
N ASP A 32 -5.60 -0.50 -9.07
CA ASP A 32 -4.61 0.50 -8.61
C ASP A 32 -4.47 0.56 -7.07
N ARG A 33 -5.29 -0.23 -6.35
CA ARG A 33 -5.34 -0.39 -4.89
C ARG A 33 -4.77 -1.75 -4.45
N ASP A 34 -4.15 -2.49 -5.35
CA ASP A 34 -3.74 -3.90 -5.18
C ASP A 34 -2.95 -4.21 -3.90
N SER A 35 -2.12 -3.27 -3.45
CA SER A 35 -1.25 -3.42 -2.29
C SER A 35 -1.94 -3.08 -0.96
N GLU A 36 -3.21 -2.64 -1.01
CA GLU A 36 -3.96 -2.24 0.18
C GLU A 36 -4.67 -3.42 0.84
N PRO A 37 -4.61 -3.48 2.17
CA PRO A 37 -5.35 -4.48 2.92
C PRO A 37 -6.83 -4.10 3.06
N VAL A 38 -7.64 -5.12 3.30
CA VAL A 38 -9.00 -5.02 3.81
C VAL A 38 -8.97 -5.61 5.22
N VAL A 39 -9.04 -4.74 6.23
CA VAL A 39 -9.04 -5.14 7.65
C VAL A 39 -10.39 -4.82 8.26
N LEU A 40 -11.04 -5.85 8.80
CA LEU A 40 -12.28 -5.76 9.58
C LEU A 40 -11.96 -6.02 11.05
N THR A 41 -12.86 -5.65 11.96
CA THR A 41 -12.86 -6.27 13.29
C THR A 41 -13.94 -7.34 13.40
N GLY A 42 -13.86 -8.25 14.37
CA GLY A 42 -14.91 -9.24 14.57
C GLY A 42 -16.28 -8.61 14.90
N ALA A 43 -16.32 -7.36 15.38
CA ALA A 43 -17.56 -6.57 15.53
C ALA A 43 -18.23 -6.28 14.17
N ASP A 44 -17.47 -6.20 13.09
CA ASP A 44 -17.99 -6.04 11.72
C ASP A 44 -18.56 -7.37 11.18
N THR A 45 -18.25 -8.51 11.81
CA THR A 45 -18.63 -9.85 11.34
C THR A 45 -19.39 -10.66 12.41
N PRO A 46 -20.56 -10.20 12.89
CA PRO A 46 -21.27 -10.82 14.01
C PRO A 46 -21.75 -12.26 13.79
N LEU A 47 -21.76 -12.74 12.54
CA LEU A 47 -22.08 -14.15 12.22
C LEU A 47 -20.90 -15.10 12.45
N LEU A 48 -19.69 -14.57 12.62
CA LEU A 48 -18.46 -15.32 12.82
C LEU A 48 -18.01 -15.31 14.30
N THR A 49 -18.50 -14.35 15.10
CA THR A 49 -18.13 -14.18 16.51
C THR A 49 -18.35 -15.46 17.34
N GLY A 50 -17.40 -15.79 18.20
CA GLY A 50 -17.38 -17.00 19.03
C GLY A 50 -16.86 -18.25 18.31
N ALA A 51 -16.42 -18.12 17.05
CA ALA A 51 -15.75 -19.19 16.33
C ALA A 51 -14.27 -19.28 16.71
N ASP A 52 -13.67 -20.44 16.45
CA ASP A 52 -12.21 -20.57 16.40
C ASP A 52 -11.65 -19.64 15.31
N PRO A 53 -10.67 -18.76 15.60
CA PRO A 53 -10.04 -17.89 14.60
C PRO A 53 -9.58 -18.64 13.33
N GLN A 54 -9.10 -19.88 13.48
CA GLN A 54 -8.63 -20.71 12.35
C GLN A 54 -9.76 -21.34 11.53
N ALA A 55 -11.02 -21.20 11.96
CA ALA A 55 -12.18 -21.68 11.22
C ALA A 55 -12.71 -20.65 10.20
N VAL A 56 -12.24 -19.40 10.25
CA VAL A 56 -12.67 -18.34 9.32
C VAL A 56 -11.96 -18.52 7.98
N VAL A 57 -12.74 -18.64 6.90
CA VAL A 57 -12.20 -18.77 5.53
C VAL A 57 -12.82 -17.73 4.58
N ALA A 58 -12.03 -17.29 3.60
CA ALA A 58 -12.46 -16.29 2.63
C ALA A 58 -12.54 -16.84 1.20
N PHE A 59 -13.50 -16.32 0.45
CA PHE A 59 -13.71 -16.67 -0.95
C PHE A 59 -14.03 -15.45 -1.82
N SER A 60 -13.62 -15.51 -3.07
CA SER A 60 -13.96 -14.53 -4.10
C SER A 60 -14.55 -15.19 -5.34
N TRP A 61 -15.30 -14.42 -6.13
CA TRP A 61 -15.98 -14.91 -7.33
C TRP A 61 -15.38 -14.34 -8.62
N PHE A 62 -14.70 -15.21 -9.37
CA PHE A 62 -14.11 -14.92 -10.68
C PHE A 62 -14.76 -15.74 -11.82
N GLY A 63 -16.07 -15.97 -11.71
CA GLY A 63 -16.83 -16.89 -12.58
C GLY A 63 -16.95 -18.32 -12.03
N SER A 64 -16.17 -18.61 -10.99
CA SER A 64 -16.31 -19.71 -10.04
C SER A 64 -15.81 -19.20 -8.67
N TRP A 65 -16.16 -19.92 -7.60
CA TRP A 65 -15.54 -19.69 -6.29
C TRP A 65 -14.05 -19.98 -6.35
N GLN A 66 -13.27 -19.10 -5.75
CA GLN A 66 -11.86 -19.26 -5.48
C GLN A 66 -11.66 -18.91 -4.01
N GLN A 67 -11.05 -19.81 -3.25
CA GLN A 67 -10.62 -19.48 -1.90
C GLN A 67 -9.48 -18.46 -2.01
N VAL A 68 -9.46 -17.51 -1.10
CA VAL A 68 -8.42 -16.48 -1.00
C VAL A 68 -7.92 -16.43 0.45
N PRO A 69 -6.67 -16.01 0.69
CA PRO A 69 -6.13 -15.99 2.04
C PRO A 69 -6.91 -15.06 2.97
N VAL A 70 -7.07 -15.48 4.22
CA VAL A 70 -7.58 -14.64 5.31
C VAL A 70 -6.79 -14.93 6.57
N GLN A 71 -6.54 -13.90 7.34
CA GLN A 71 -5.81 -13.99 8.60
C GLN A 71 -6.65 -13.38 9.71
N VAL A 72 -6.78 -14.08 10.84
CA VAL A 72 -7.40 -13.54 12.05
C VAL A 72 -6.28 -13.29 13.07
N ASP A 73 -6.09 -12.03 13.44
CA ASP A 73 -5.12 -11.61 14.44
C ASP A 73 -5.85 -11.29 15.75
N GLU A 74 -5.65 -12.16 16.75
CA GLU A 74 -6.27 -11.99 18.06
C GLU A 74 -5.69 -10.77 18.79
N ARG A 75 -6.55 -10.04 19.51
CA ARG A 75 -6.15 -8.85 20.26
C ARG A 75 -6.77 -8.86 21.63
N LYS A 76 -6.02 -8.47 22.66
CA LYS A 76 -6.55 -8.31 24.02
C LYS A 76 -5.94 -7.14 24.77
N MET A 77 -6.54 -6.79 25.90
CA MET A 77 -5.94 -5.86 26.85
C MET A 77 -4.71 -6.50 27.49
N ILE A 78 -3.54 -5.89 27.31
CA ILE A 78 -2.31 -6.34 27.97
C ILE A 78 -1.77 -5.26 28.91
N ASP A 79 -1.10 -5.72 29.97
CA ASP A 79 -0.23 -4.91 30.79
C ASP A 79 1.18 -4.89 30.19
N TYR A 80 1.79 -3.71 30.12
CA TYR A 80 3.09 -3.54 29.46
C TYR A 80 4.26 -3.84 30.42
N ARG A 81 4.01 -3.97 31.73
CA ARG A 81 5.06 -4.30 32.72
C ARG A 81 5.67 -5.69 32.51
N PRO A 82 4.88 -6.76 32.24
CA PRO A 82 5.41 -8.06 31.82
C PRO A 82 6.32 -7.97 30.58
N VAL A 83 5.89 -7.26 29.55
CA VAL A 83 6.65 -7.10 28.29
C VAL A 83 7.98 -6.38 28.53
N ARG A 84 7.97 -5.35 29.38
CA ARG A 84 9.16 -4.57 29.73
C ARG A 84 10.00 -5.23 30.83
N GLN A 85 9.53 -6.31 31.44
CA GLN A 85 10.11 -6.99 32.60
C GLN A 85 10.41 -6.02 33.77
N LEU A 86 9.43 -5.19 34.13
CA LEU A 86 9.52 -4.26 35.25
C LEU A 86 8.89 -4.82 36.53
N SER A 87 9.36 -4.34 37.69
CA SER A 87 8.68 -4.56 38.97
C SER A 87 7.32 -3.88 39.01
N PHE A 88 6.31 -4.53 39.58
CA PHE A 88 4.97 -3.99 39.66
C PHE A 88 4.89 -2.96 40.79
N ASN A 89 4.88 -1.68 40.43
CA ASN A 89 4.57 -0.59 41.34
C ASN A 89 3.48 0.30 40.73
N SER A 90 2.88 1.17 41.55
CA SER A 90 1.79 2.03 41.06
C SER A 90 2.25 3.10 40.07
N THR A 91 3.56 3.38 40.01
CA THR A 91 4.14 4.41 39.15
C THR A 91 4.50 3.92 37.75
N ASN A 92 4.27 2.65 37.43
CA ASN A 92 4.55 2.09 36.10
C ASN A 92 3.41 1.24 35.54
N GLU A 93 2.19 1.37 36.09
CA GLU A 93 1.02 0.68 35.54
C GLU A 93 0.57 1.33 34.23
N PHE A 94 0.60 0.55 33.16
CA PHE A 94 0.06 0.94 31.87
C PHE A 94 -0.50 -0.29 31.16
N ARG A 95 -1.73 -0.15 30.65
CA ARG A 95 -2.42 -1.19 29.89
C ARG A 95 -3.02 -0.61 28.63
N ALA A 96 -2.99 -1.39 27.55
CA ALA A 96 -3.60 -1.02 26.29
C ALA A 96 -4.02 -2.28 25.52
N MET A 97 -4.96 -2.12 24.59
CA MET A 97 -5.24 -3.14 23.58
C MET A 97 -4.00 -3.36 22.72
N ALA A 98 -3.65 -4.62 22.50
CA ALA A 98 -2.54 -5.02 21.65
C ALA A 98 -2.78 -6.43 21.08
N TYR A 99 -1.98 -6.83 20.11
CA TYR A 99 -1.99 -8.20 19.59
C TYR A 99 -1.66 -9.21 20.70
N ALA A 100 -2.41 -10.30 20.75
CA ALA A 100 -2.11 -11.45 21.56
C ALA A 100 -1.04 -12.29 20.85
N ASP A 101 -0.10 -12.84 21.61
CA ASP A 101 0.98 -13.66 21.05
C ASP A 101 1.45 -14.68 22.10
N PRO A 102 1.24 -15.99 21.88
CA PRO A 102 1.67 -17.04 22.80
C PRO A 102 3.19 -17.04 23.06
N ASP A 103 3.99 -16.59 22.11
CA ASP A 103 5.44 -16.66 22.16
C ASP A 103 6.08 -15.45 22.86
N THR A 104 5.27 -14.44 23.21
CA THR A 104 5.72 -13.26 23.96
C THR A 104 5.05 -13.13 25.34
N TRP A 105 5.43 -12.08 26.09
CA TRP A 105 4.78 -11.75 27.36
C TRP A 105 3.40 -11.13 27.21
N ALA A 106 2.89 -10.92 25.99
CA ALA A 106 1.48 -10.58 25.76
C ALA A 106 0.58 -11.80 26.08
N GLU A 107 1.10 -13.02 25.91
CA GLU A 107 0.37 -14.30 26.01
C GLU A 107 -0.70 -14.45 24.92
N ALA A 108 -1.08 -15.70 24.60
CA ALA A 108 -2.19 -15.99 23.71
C ALA A 108 -3.52 -15.43 24.23
N ASP A 109 -4.49 -15.22 23.35
CA ASP A 109 -5.82 -14.85 23.79
C ASP A 109 -6.48 -15.97 24.62
N GLY A 110 -7.33 -15.61 25.56
CA GLY A 110 -7.81 -16.48 26.63
C GLY A 110 -6.78 -16.85 27.72
N VAL A 111 -5.51 -16.44 27.60
CA VAL A 111 -4.46 -16.71 28.61
C VAL A 111 -4.11 -15.42 29.38
N PRO A 112 -4.29 -15.37 30.71
CA PRO A 112 -3.92 -14.19 31.49
C PRO A 112 -2.41 -14.00 31.59
N GLN A 113 -1.96 -12.76 31.66
CA GLN A 113 -0.61 -12.44 32.09
C GLN A 113 -0.45 -12.69 33.59
N THR A 114 0.68 -13.28 33.99
CA THR A 114 0.97 -13.64 35.40
C THR A 114 2.33 -13.15 35.91
N VAL A 115 3.19 -12.60 35.04
CA VAL A 115 4.49 -12.07 35.45
C VAL A 115 4.30 -10.81 36.29
N THR A 116 4.74 -10.84 37.55
CA THR A 116 4.59 -9.68 38.48
C THR A 116 5.90 -9.11 39.00
N THR A 117 7.02 -9.78 38.73
CA THR A 117 8.37 -9.28 39.07
C THR A 117 9.37 -9.64 37.98
N PRO A 118 10.43 -8.85 37.77
CA PRO A 118 11.48 -9.16 36.80
C PRO A 118 12.08 -10.54 37.06
N GLY A 119 12.20 -11.37 36.02
CA GLY A 119 12.73 -12.72 36.11
C GLY A 119 11.74 -13.79 36.58
N ASP A 120 10.49 -13.43 36.87
CA ASP A 120 9.39 -14.40 37.01
C ASP A 120 9.01 -14.96 35.65
N ARG A 121 8.86 -16.29 35.56
CA ARG A 121 8.53 -17.01 34.32
C ARG A 121 7.05 -17.38 34.24
N GLY A 122 6.19 -16.47 34.67
CA GLY A 122 4.74 -16.64 34.62
C GLY A 122 4.14 -17.43 35.79
N SER A 123 4.75 -17.36 36.97
CA SER A 123 4.26 -18.05 38.18
C SER A 123 3.53 -17.14 39.18
N GLY A 124 3.47 -15.84 38.91
CA GLY A 124 2.78 -14.86 39.74
C GLY A 124 1.26 -14.93 39.66
N ALA A 125 0.61 -14.00 40.35
CA ALA A 125 -0.84 -13.88 40.34
C ALA A 125 -1.34 -13.37 38.98
N VAL A 126 -2.53 -13.81 38.58
CA VAL A 126 -3.24 -13.31 37.39
C VAL A 126 -3.39 -11.79 37.47
N ILE A 127 -2.98 -11.11 36.41
CA ILE A 127 -3.20 -9.67 36.23
C ILE A 127 -4.65 -9.49 35.76
N PRO A 128 -5.53 -8.83 36.55
CA PRO A 128 -6.95 -8.74 36.21
C PRO A 128 -7.18 -8.06 34.86
N GLY A 129 -8.06 -8.62 34.03
CA GLY A 129 -8.44 -8.04 32.74
C GLY A 129 -7.47 -8.31 31.58
N THR A 130 -6.52 -9.24 31.74
CA THR A 130 -5.55 -9.62 30.69
C THR A 130 -5.80 -10.99 30.06
N THR A 131 -6.89 -11.66 30.46
CA THR A 131 -7.25 -12.99 29.95
C THR A 131 -7.68 -12.94 28.49
N GLY A 132 -8.58 -12.02 28.14
CA GLY A 132 -9.22 -11.97 26.82
C GLY A 132 -10.13 -13.18 26.52
N ASP A 133 -10.42 -13.43 25.24
CA ASP A 133 -11.28 -14.49 24.71
C ASP A 133 -10.52 -15.24 23.58
N PRO A 134 -10.31 -16.56 23.67
CA PRO A 134 -9.58 -17.33 22.65
C PRO A 134 -10.44 -17.66 21.40
N THR A 135 -11.62 -17.08 21.30
CA THR A 135 -12.51 -17.20 20.14
C THR A 135 -12.68 -15.84 19.51
N LEU A 136 -12.94 -15.81 18.19
CA LEU A 136 -13.10 -14.57 17.44
C LEU A 136 -14.09 -13.64 18.15
N ASP A 137 -13.61 -12.51 18.66
CA ASP A 137 -14.39 -11.54 19.41
C ASP A 137 -14.46 -10.15 18.74
N GLU A 138 -14.94 -9.12 19.45
CA GLU A 138 -15.16 -7.80 18.85
C GLU A 138 -13.86 -7.02 18.54
N ASN A 139 -12.75 -7.37 19.20
CA ASN A 139 -11.46 -6.67 19.15
C ASN A 139 -10.50 -7.26 18.13
N ASP A 140 -10.68 -8.53 17.78
CA ASP A 140 -9.86 -9.25 16.82
C ASP A 140 -9.96 -8.64 15.42
N GLU A 141 -8.86 -8.73 14.69
CA GLU A 141 -8.76 -8.20 13.32
C GLU A 141 -8.83 -9.33 12.30
N ILE A 142 -9.61 -9.15 11.23
CA ILE A 142 -9.71 -10.08 10.10
C ILE A 142 -9.12 -9.38 8.88
N ALA A 143 -7.94 -9.82 8.45
CA ALA A 143 -7.17 -9.23 7.36
C ALA A 143 -7.26 -10.06 6.07
N MET A 144 -7.43 -9.36 4.95
CA MET A 144 -7.40 -9.87 3.58
C MET A 144 -6.72 -8.84 2.68
N MET A 145 -6.39 -9.19 1.43
CA MET A 145 -5.89 -8.23 0.44
C MET A 145 -7.00 -7.75 -0.51
N SER A 146 -6.99 -6.48 -0.88
CA SER A 146 -8.00 -5.93 -1.78
C SER A 146 -7.90 -6.46 -3.22
N GLU A 147 -6.71 -6.89 -3.66
CA GLU A 147 -6.50 -7.52 -4.96
C GLU A 147 -7.27 -8.84 -5.12
N ASP A 148 -7.54 -9.52 -4.00
CA ASP A 148 -8.30 -10.77 -3.96
C ASP A 148 -9.79 -10.56 -4.16
N ALA A 149 -10.28 -9.32 -4.09
CA ALA A 149 -11.70 -9.04 -4.17
C ALA A 149 -12.27 -9.29 -5.57
N GLY A 150 -13.30 -10.16 -5.63
CA GLY A 150 -13.92 -10.62 -6.86
C GLY A 150 -15.16 -9.84 -7.29
N GLY A 151 -15.86 -10.40 -8.28
CA GLY A 151 -17.21 -9.94 -8.63
C GLY A 151 -18.27 -10.43 -7.65
N SER A 152 -19.51 -9.98 -7.85
CA SER A 152 -20.64 -10.48 -7.05
C SER A 152 -20.91 -11.98 -7.29
N ALA A 153 -21.14 -12.70 -6.19
CA ALA A 153 -21.57 -14.09 -6.09
C ALA A 153 -23.06 -14.23 -5.70
N ALA A 154 -23.84 -13.14 -5.74
CA ALA A 154 -25.25 -13.18 -5.39
C ALA A 154 -26.03 -14.23 -6.20
N GLY A 155 -26.81 -15.05 -5.48
CA GLY A 155 -27.61 -16.13 -6.05
C GLY A 155 -26.80 -17.35 -6.50
N LYS A 156 -25.50 -17.43 -6.19
CA LYS A 156 -24.70 -18.66 -6.33
C LYS A 156 -24.88 -19.54 -5.08
N LYS A 157 -24.75 -20.86 -5.26
CA LYS A 157 -24.61 -21.79 -4.14
C LYS A 157 -23.30 -21.45 -3.42
N ALA A 158 -23.27 -21.47 -2.10
CA ALA A 158 -22.02 -21.37 -1.33
C ALA A 158 -20.98 -22.42 -1.80
N PRO A 159 -19.68 -22.16 -1.59
CA PRO A 159 -18.63 -23.16 -1.77
C PRO A 159 -18.95 -24.47 -1.03
N ASP A 160 -18.34 -25.57 -1.46
CA ASP A 160 -18.36 -26.79 -0.64
C ASP A 160 -17.33 -26.61 0.50
N GLY A 161 -17.56 -27.23 1.67
CA GLY A 161 -16.65 -27.13 2.82
C GLY A 161 -16.90 -25.95 3.77
N VAL A 162 -18.02 -25.24 3.63
CA VAL A 162 -18.37 -24.08 4.46
C VAL A 162 -19.79 -24.17 5.00
N ASP A 163 -20.06 -23.53 6.15
CA ASP A 163 -21.42 -23.31 6.65
C ASP A 163 -22.08 -22.11 5.93
N PRO A 164 -23.08 -22.32 5.05
CA PRO A 164 -23.73 -21.22 4.32
C PRO A 164 -24.50 -20.25 5.23
N ALA A 165 -24.82 -20.63 6.47
CA ALA A 165 -25.50 -19.76 7.43
C ALA A 165 -24.59 -18.64 7.97
N THR A 166 -23.27 -18.81 7.84
CA THR A 166 -22.25 -17.87 8.32
C THR A 166 -21.78 -16.87 7.25
N LEU A 167 -22.35 -16.96 6.04
CA LEU A 167 -22.00 -16.11 4.92
C LEU A 167 -22.02 -14.63 5.31
N THR A 168 -20.84 -14.02 5.28
CA THR A 168 -20.65 -12.59 5.53
C THR A 168 -20.02 -11.96 4.29
N PRO A 169 -20.80 -11.33 3.40
CA PRO A 169 -20.26 -10.60 2.27
C PRO A 169 -19.50 -9.37 2.77
N VAL A 170 -18.34 -9.11 2.17
CA VAL A 170 -17.48 -7.95 2.42
C VAL A 170 -17.43 -7.17 1.12
N LYS A 171 -18.13 -6.05 1.07
CA LYS A 171 -18.15 -5.17 -0.12
C LYS A 171 -17.04 -4.15 0.04
N VAL A 172 -16.14 -4.11 -0.94
CA VAL A 172 -15.00 -3.20 -1.01
C VAL A 172 -15.24 -2.18 -2.11
N THR A 173 -15.08 -0.90 -1.80
CA THR A 173 -15.24 0.21 -2.76
C THR A 173 -14.05 1.16 -2.66
N ASP A 174 -13.57 1.62 -3.82
CA ASP A 174 -12.56 2.67 -3.89
C ASP A 174 -13.25 4.05 -3.89
N PRO A 175 -13.10 4.88 -2.84
CA PRO A 175 -13.67 6.23 -2.83
C PRO A 175 -13.10 7.16 -3.90
N LEU A 176 -11.91 6.87 -4.46
CA LEU A 176 -11.29 7.62 -5.55
C LEU A 176 -11.83 7.22 -6.94
N ASP A 177 -12.41 6.01 -7.07
CA ASP A 177 -13.22 5.59 -8.22
C ASP A 177 -14.57 4.96 -7.78
N PRO A 178 -15.55 5.78 -7.33
CA PRO A 178 -16.79 5.33 -6.68
C PRO A 178 -17.79 4.63 -7.63
N GLY A 179 -17.34 4.12 -8.78
CA GLY A 179 -18.14 3.44 -9.79
C GLY A 179 -18.11 1.91 -9.74
N GLN A 180 -17.25 1.31 -8.91
CA GLN A 180 -17.04 -0.14 -8.86
C GLN A 180 -16.89 -0.63 -7.42
N SER A 181 -17.69 -1.64 -7.07
CA SER A 181 -17.45 -2.45 -5.88
C SER A 181 -16.92 -3.83 -6.28
N ARG A 182 -16.14 -4.42 -5.38
CA ARG A 182 -15.72 -5.82 -5.41
C ARG A 182 -16.15 -6.49 -4.11
N TYR A 183 -16.09 -7.82 -4.09
CA TYR A 183 -16.59 -8.60 -2.97
C TYR A 183 -15.60 -9.68 -2.58
N ILE A 184 -15.40 -9.81 -1.28
CA ILE A 184 -14.86 -11.01 -0.63
C ILE A 184 -16.00 -11.59 0.22
N TYR A 185 -16.02 -12.89 0.44
CA TYR A 185 -17.08 -13.58 1.18
C TYR A 185 -16.44 -14.42 2.28
N LEU A 186 -16.74 -14.09 3.53
CA LEU A 186 -16.29 -14.84 4.69
C LEU A 186 -17.31 -15.92 5.06
N PHE A 187 -16.79 -17.05 5.54
CA PHE A 187 -17.56 -18.17 6.08
C PHE A 187 -16.80 -18.80 7.24
N LEU A 188 -17.50 -19.61 8.04
CA LEU A 188 -16.88 -20.66 8.83
C LEU A 188 -16.77 -21.95 8.00
N THR A 189 -15.64 -22.62 8.11
CA THR A 189 -15.40 -23.94 7.50
C THR A 189 -16.14 -25.05 8.24
N ASP A 190 -16.70 -26.03 7.53
CA ASP A 190 -17.35 -27.23 8.11
C ASP A 190 -16.52 -28.52 7.93
N ASP A 191 -15.46 -28.47 7.13
CA ASP A 191 -14.59 -29.59 6.82
C ASP A 191 -13.08 -29.30 6.94
N GLY A 192 -12.71 -28.18 7.56
CA GLY A 192 -11.32 -27.86 7.92
C GLY A 192 -10.51 -27.30 6.75
N LEU A 193 -11.14 -26.62 5.79
CA LEU A 193 -10.47 -25.74 4.84
C LEU A 193 -9.41 -24.86 5.54
N ASP A 194 -8.26 -24.75 4.89
CA ASP A 194 -7.11 -23.97 5.37
C ASP A 194 -7.30 -22.48 5.06
N PRO A 195 -7.31 -21.57 6.05
CA PRO A 195 -7.51 -20.13 5.85
C PRO A 195 -6.44 -19.48 4.96
N ASP A 196 -5.24 -20.05 4.88
CA ASP A 196 -4.13 -19.55 4.06
C ASP A 196 -4.42 -19.72 2.56
N ALA A 197 -5.35 -20.61 2.20
CA ALA A 197 -5.71 -20.92 0.81
C ALA A 197 -4.50 -21.32 -0.08
N ASN A 198 -3.45 -21.91 0.51
CA ASN A 198 -2.16 -22.23 -0.12
C ASN A 198 -1.42 -21.01 -0.69
N SER A 199 -1.64 -19.82 -0.13
CA SER A 199 -0.87 -18.62 -0.48
C SER A 199 -0.25 -18.03 0.78
N ASP A 200 0.87 -17.37 0.57
CA ASP A 200 1.63 -16.70 1.61
C ASP A 200 2.21 -15.43 0.98
N TYR A 201 1.64 -14.28 1.32
CA TYR A 201 2.01 -12.99 0.75
C TYR A 201 3.21 -12.37 1.43
N VAL A 202 3.48 -12.74 2.69
CA VAL A 202 4.52 -12.14 3.51
C VAL A 202 5.14 -13.22 4.38
N SER A 203 6.41 -13.51 4.14
CA SER A 203 7.18 -14.39 5.01
C SER A 203 8.01 -13.57 5.98
N TYR A 204 7.89 -13.86 7.27
CA TYR A 204 8.69 -13.28 8.34
C TYR A 204 9.60 -14.31 9.02
N ASP A 205 10.86 -14.32 8.62
CA ASP A 205 11.90 -15.13 9.27
C ASP A 205 12.50 -14.36 10.46
N GLN A 206 11.98 -14.60 11.66
CA GLN A 206 12.54 -14.01 12.88
C GLN A 206 13.77 -14.80 13.35
N VAL A 207 14.94 -14.17 13.26
CA VAL A 207 16.22 -14.81 13.61
C VAL A 207 17.00 -13.95 14.58
N TYR A 208 17.25 -14.48 15.79
CA TYR A 208 18.20 -13.89 16.73
C TYR A 208 19.62 -14.37 16.44
N SER A 209 20.59 -13.46 16.49
CA SER A 209 21.98 -13.73 16.12
C SER A 209 22.95 -13.24 17.21
N PRO A 210 23.50 -14.14 18.06
CA PRO A 210 23.28 -15.58 18.08
C PRO A 210 21.87 -15.97 18.58
N ALA A 211 21.46 -17.19 18.26
CA ALA A 211 20.19 -17.75 18.74
C ALA A 211 20.08 -17.65 20.28
N LEU A 212 18.91 -17.24 20.75
CA LEU A 212 18.66 -17.04 22.18
C LEU A 212 18.59 -18.38 22.91
N ALA A 213 19.44 -18.54 23.92
CA ALA A 213 19.39 -19.71 24.79
C ALA A 213 18.06 -19.75 25.57
N GLY A 214 17.22 -20.76 25.29
CA GLY A 214 15.89 -20.88 25.89
C GLY A 214 14.79 -20.07 25.19
N GLY A 215 15.06 -19.51 24.01
CA GLY A 215 14.09 -18.71 23.25
C GLY A 215 13.90 -17.30 23.82
N TYR A 216 12.92 -16.57 23.28
CA TYR A 216 12.67 -15.16 23.61
C TYR A 216 12.49 -14.91 25.12
N ARG A 217 11.64 -15.68 25.80
CA ARG A 217 11.33 -15.46 27.22
C ARG A 217 12.52 -15.63 28.16
N ASP A 218 13.46 -16.50 27.82
CA ASP A 218 14.59 -16.85 28.69
C ASP A 218 15.91 -16.18 28.27
N GLY A 219 16.15 -16.06 26.97
CA GLY A 219 17.44 -15.63 26.42
C GLY A 219 17.50 -14.16 26.02
N TYR A 220 16.36 -13.48 25.89
CA TYR A 220 16.30 -12.08 25.48
C TYR A 220 16.70 -11.14 26.64
N ASP A 221 17.53 -10.12 26.36
CA ASP A 221 17.91 -9.09 27.33
C ASP A 221 16.90 -7.94 27.33
N PHE A 222 16.07 -7.90 28.38
CA PHE A 222 15.04 -6.86 28.57
C PHE A 222 15.54 -5.62 29.31
N GLY A 223 16.71 -5.71 29.95
CA GLY A 223 17.07 -4.84 31.07
C GLY A 223 18.20 -3.85 30.79
N LYS A 224 19.17 -4.20 29.94
CA LYS A 224 20.39 -3.40 29.83
C LYS A 224 20.17 -2.12 29.02
N LEU A 225 20.74 -1.04 29.55
CA LEU A 225 21.34 0.05 28.77
C LEU A 225 22.85 -0.19 28.93
N GLY A 226 23.50 -0.80 27.95
CA GLY A 226 24.93 -1.11 28.06
C GLY A 226 25.81 0.15 28.22
N ASP A 227 26.99 0.00 28.81
CA ASP A 227 27.98 1.09 29.01
C ASP A 227 28.55 1.63 27.68
N ASP A 228 28.41 0.88 26.60
CA ASP A 228 28.80 1.27 25.25
C ASP A 228 27.58 1.80 24.49
N VAL A 229 27.48 3.11 24.27
CA VAL A 229 26.36 3.69 23.52
C VAL A 229 26.49 3.48 22.00
N ASN A 230 27.63 2.97 21.51
CA ASN A 230 27.94 2.82 20.09
C ASN A 230 28.11 1.35 19.65
N GLY A 231 27.90 0.38 20.54
CA GLY A 231 27.98 -1.04 20.19
C GLY A 231 26.76 -1.54 19.40
N PRO A 232 26.75 -2.80 18.91
CA PRO A 232 25.61 -3.38 18.17
C PRO A 232 24.33 -3.47 19.01
N PRO A 233 23.15 -3.80 18.45
CA PRO A 233 21.95 -4.07 19.26
C PRO A 233 22.22 -5.06 20.40
N ILE A 234 21.55 -4.89 21.56
CA ILE A 234 21.79 -5.78 22.72
C ILE A 234 21.27 -7.19 22.47
N ASN A 235 20.17 -7.28 21.72
CA ASN A 235 19.64 -8.50 21.14
C ASN A 235 19.75 -8.35 19.62
N PRO A 236 20.89 -8.71 19.01
CA PRO A 236 21.06 -8.63 17.57
C PRO A 236 20.17 -9.66 16.89
N GLU A 237 19.68 -9.29 15.72
CA GLU A 237 18.85 -10.11 14.86
C GLU A 237 19.48 -10.17 13.46
N ASP A 238 19.14 -11.21 12.72
CA ASP A 238 19.32 -11.33 11.27
C ASP A 238 17.92 -11.58 10.64
N SER A 239 16.90 -10.92 11.19
CA SER A 239 15.49 -11.14 10.82
C SER A 239 15.20 -10.57 9.44
N LEU A 240 14.35 -11.26 8.67
CA LEU A 240 14.05 -10.90 7.28
C LEU A 240 12.54 -10.95 7.01
N ILE A 241 12.03 -9.90 6.37
CA ILE A 241 10.71 -9.90 5.74
C ILE A 241 10.90 -10.07 4.24
N THR A 242 10.19 -11.02 3.64
CA THR A 242 10.22 -11.26 2.19
C THR A 242 8.80 -11.28 1.63
N THR A 243 8.57 -10.51 0.57
CA THR A 243 7.33 -10.53 -0.22
C THR A 243 7.65 -10.67 -1.71
N SER A 244 6.63 -10.71 -2.57
CA SER A 244 6.84 -10.66 -4.01
C SER A 244 7.34 -9.28 -4.53
N ARG A 245 7.26 -8.23 -3.70
CA ARG A 245 7.55 -6.84 -4.08
C ARG A 245 8.74 -6.23 -3.36
N TYR A 246 9.08 -6.70 -2.16
CA TYR A 246 10.20 -6.18 -1.41
C TYR A 246 10.81 -7.18 -0.43
N GLU A 247 12.01 -6.86 0.03
CA GLU A 247 12.70 -7.54 1.13
C GLU A 247 13.18 -6.49 2.13
N ILE A 248 12.98 -6.73 3.43
CA ILE A 248 13.37 -5.83 4.53
C ILE A 248 14.19 -6.61 5.56
N GLY A 249 15.40 -6.13 5.87
CA GLY A 249 16.24 -6.70 6.93
C GLY A 249 16.10 -5.92 8.25
N ILE A 250 16.02 -6.67 9.36
CA ILE A 250 15.72 -6.12 10.69
C ILE A 250 16.79 -6.63 11.67
N PRO A 251 17.85 -5.84 11.95
CA PRO A 251 18.95 -6.27 12.81
C PRO A 251 18.66 -6.09 14.31
N GLY A 252 17.50 -5.51 14.64
CA GLY A 252 17.03 -5.32 16.01
C GLY A 252 15.73 -4.52 16.06
N ARG A 253 15.12 -4.41 17.24
CA ARG A 253 13.80 -3.78 17.44
C ARG A 253 13.59 -2.48 16.66
N TRP A 254 14.43 -1.47 16.85
CA TRP A 254 14.25 -0.14 16.26
C TRP A 254 14.91 0.06 14.89
N MET A 255 15.51 -0.98 14.32
CA MET A 255 16.40 -0.85 13.16
C MET A 255 15.85 -1.59 11.95
N ILE A 256 16.03 -0.98 10.78
CA ILE A 256 15.90 -1.59 9.46
C ILE A 256 17.15 -1.14 8.70
N ASP A 257 17.93 -2.07 8.17
CA ASP A 257 19.23 -1.79 7.53
C ASP A 257 19.34 -2.34 6.11
N ARG A 258 18.26 -2.93 5.61
CA ARG A 258 18.19 -3.50 4.27
C ARG A 258 16.83 -3.25 3.65
N LEU A 259 16.84 -2.84 2.39
CA LEU A 259 15.64 -2.72 1.56
C LEU A 259 15.98 -3.09 0.12
N VAL A 260 15.36 -4.15 -0.38
CA VAL A 260 15.37 -4.51 -1.81
C VAL A 260 13.95 -4.31 -2.35
N ILE A 261 13.82 -3.65 -3.50
CA ILE A 261 12.53 -3.47 -4.18
C ILE A 261 12.49 -4.43 -5.38
N ALA A 262 11.88 -5.61 -5.18
CA ALA A 262 11.84 -6.69 -6.16
C ALA A 262 11.11 -6.30 -7.48
N ALA A 263 10.29 -5.24 -7.45
CA ALA A 263 9.62 -4.70 -8.64
C ALA A 263 10.56 -3.94 -9.62
N GLY A 264 11.82 -3.67 -9.25
CA GLY A 264 12.82 -2.96 -10.06
C GLY A 264 13.80 -3.84 -10.86
N GLU A 265 14.88 -3.23 -11.37
CA GLU A 265 15.98 -3.92 -12.06
C GLU A 265 17.03 -4.49 -11.06
N GLY A 266 16.62 -5.38 -10.15
CA GLY A 266 17.54 -6.28 -9.44
C GLY A 266 17.35 -6.43 -7.92
N ASP A 267 18.11 -7.37 -7.34
CA ASP A 267 18.15 -7.68 -5.90
C ASP A 267 19.06 -6.71 -5.12
N THR A 268 18.99 -5.42 -5.46
CA THR A 268 19.91 -4.38 -4.94
C THR A 268 19.39 -3.83 -3.63
N ASP A 269 20.28 -3.79 -2.63
CA ASP A 269 19.99 -3.24 -1.31
C ASP A 269 20.23 -1.73 -1.31
N ILE A 270 19.15 -0.95 -1.33
CA ILE A 270 19.21 0.52 -1.46
C ILE A 270 19.31 1.25 -0.12
N LEU A 271 19.28 0.54 1.01
CA LEU A 271 19.19 1.16 2.33
C LEU A 271 20.50 0.99 3.10
N ASP A 272 20.95 2.06 3.75
CA ASP A 272 21.95 1.98 4.83
C ASP A 272 21.24 1.91 6.19
N GLY A 273 20.18 2.70 6.39
CA GLY A 273 19.27 2.47 7.50
C GLY A 273 18.03 3.37 7.51
N ASP A 274 16.93 2.84 8.05
CA ASP A 274 15.76 3.63 8.43
C ASP A 274 15.99 4.26 9.82
N LYS A 275 16.55 5.46 9.81
CA LYS A 275 17.06 6.15 10.99
C LYS A 275 15.92 6.72 11.82
N SER A 276 16.08 6.69 13.14
CA SER A 276 15.17 7.32 14.10
C SER A 276 15.97 7.98 15.21
N THR A 277 15.99 9.31 15.28
CA THR A 277 16.89 10.05 16.18
C THR A 277 16.18 11.17 16.94
N VAL A 278 16.71 11.57 18.09
CA VAL A 278 16.19 12.70 18.91
C VAL A 278 16.98 14.01 18.66
N SER A 279 17.66 14.12 17.52
CA SER A 279 18.39 15.30 17.09
C SER A 279 18.96 15.05 15.69
N PRO A 280 18.98 16.04 14.79
CA PRO A 280 19.69 15.93 13.52
C PRO A 280 21.22 15.88 13.68
N ASN A 281 21.73 16.11 14.89
CA ASN A 281 23.14 16.12 15.21
C ASN A 281 23.48 15.23 16.42
N GLY A 282 24.48 14.39 16.26
CA GLY A 282 25.08 13.54 17.30
C GLY A 282 24.34 12.24 17.56
N CYS A 283 25.01 11.34 18.28
CA CYS A 283 24.58 9.95 18.46
C CYS A 283 24.07 9.63 19.88
N SER A 284 23.55 10.63 20.60
CA SER A 284 23.10 10.41 21.98
C SER A 284 21.86 9.51 22.07
N ARG A 285 20.94 9.66 21.12
CA ARG A 285 19.63 9.00 21.07
C ARG A 285 19.25 8.76 19.60
N ASN A 286 19.40 7.52 19.18
CA ASN A 286 19.14 7.00 17.84
C ASN A 286 18.60 5.55 17.91
N GLU A 287 18.19 5.00 16.77
CA GLU A 287 17.65 3.65 16.62
C GLU A 287 18.54 2.56 17.22
N LEU A 288 19.86 2.67 17.10
CA LEU A 288 20.80 1.73 17.70
C LEU A 288 20.74 1.80 19.24
N THR A 289 20.79 3.01 19.80
CA THR A 289 20.67 3.21 21.25
C THR A 289 19.28 2.81 21.77
N PHE A 290 18.23 2.88 20.95
CA PHE A 290 16.89 2.43 21.31
C PHE A 290 16.81 0.91 21.34
N SER A 291 17.38 0.24 20.35
CA SER A 291 17.52 -1.23 20.30
C SER A 291 18.41 -1.78 21.41
N ARG A 292 19.39 -1.01 21.87
CA ARG A 292 20.21 -1.31 23.06
C ARG A 292 19.53 -0.95 24.38
N GLY A 293 18.45 -0.17 24.34
CA GLY A 293 17.68 0.16 25.53
C GLY A 293 16.79 -0.99 25.95
N GLY A 294 16.41 -1.01 27.23
CA GLY A 294 15.50 -2.03 27.73
C GLY A 294 14.12 -1.93 27.09
N GLY A 295 13.54 -3.08 26.78
CA GLY A 295 12.32 -3.22 26.02
C GLY A 295 12.05 -4.68 25.66
N GLY A 296 10.97 -4.93 24.93
CA GLY A 296 10.55 -6.26 24.52
C GLY A 296 9.50 -6.22 23.43
N PHE A 297 9.23 -7.37 22.84
CA PHE A 297 8.13 -7.60 21.90
C PHE A 297 6.81 -7.82 22.61
N ILE A 298 5.80 -7.11 22.12
CA ILE A 298 4.39 -7.40 22.31
C ILE A 298 3.98 -8.55 21.39
N ALA A 299 4.35 -8.50 20.11
CA ALA A 299 4.00 -9.53 19.14
C ALA A 299 5.06 -9.67 18.04
N ASN A 300 5.23 -10.90 17.54
CA ASN A 300 5.95 -11.28 16.32
C ASN A 300 5.13 -12.36 15.60
N ILE A 301 4.18 -11.94 14.78
CA ILE A 301 3.25 -12.82 14.09
C ILE A 301 3.69 -12.93 12.62
N ASP A 302 3.79 -14.17 12.13
CA ASP A 302 3.99 -14.52 10.72
C ASP A 302 2.69 -15.16 10.22
N GLY A 303 2.05 -14.56 9.22
CA GLY A 303 0.74 -14.96 8.74
C GLY A 303 0.59 -14.77 7.23
N PRO A 304 -0.36 -15.47 6.59
CA PRO A 304 -0.42 -15.59 5.13
C PRO A 304 -0.75 -14.28 4.41
N VAL A 305 -1.38 -13.32 5.11
CA VAL A 305 -1.78 -12.02 4.56
C VAL A 305 -0.80 -10.93 4.98
N ARG A 306 -0.36 -10.97 6.24
CA ARG A 306 0.51 -9.96 6.83
C ARG A 306 1.37 -10.51 7.96
N ALA A 307 2.57 -9.96 8.10
CA ALA A 307 3.38 -10.14 9.30
C ALA A 307 3.24 -8.92 10.23
N ILE A 308 3.23 -9.15 11.55
CA ILE A 308 3.09 -8.11 12.58
C ILE A 308 4.26 -8.20 13.55
N ARG A 309 4.97 -7.08 13.74
CA ARG A 309 6.02 -6.94 14.74
C ARG A 309 5.73 -5.72 15.60
N SER A 310 5.30 -5.93 16.83
CA SER A 310 4.97 -4.86 17.80
C SER A 310 5.88 -4.94 19.01
N PHE A 311 6.53 -3.84 19.38
CA PHE A 311 7.53 -3.82 20.46
C PHE A 311 7.55 -2.50 21.21
N ILE A 312 8.05 -2.53 22.44
CA ILE A 312 8.11 -1.38 23.34
C ILE A 312 9.50 -1.13 23.89
N GLY A 313 9.77 0.12 24.25
CA GLY A 313 10.95 0.52 24.99
C GLY A 313 12.03 1.11 24.10
N ALA A 314 12.43 2.33 24.43
CA ALA A 314 13.62 3.02 23.95
C ALA A 314 14.49 3.42 25.17
N ASN A 315 15.48 4.32 25.02
CA ASN A 315 16.34 4.70 26.16
C ASN A 315 15.53 5.25 27.35
N SER A 316 14.72 6.28 27.10
CA SER A 316 13.92 6.95 28.13
C SER A 316 12.41 6.90 27.88
N GLY A 317 11.99 6.44 26.70
CA GLY A 317 10.60 6.11 26.38
C GLY A 317 10.30 4.66 26.75
N THR A 318 10.10 4.38 28.04
CA THR A 318 9.94 3.01 28.58
C THR A 318 8.80 2.24 27.91
N PHE A 319 7.68 2.92 27.64
CA PHE A 319 6.50 2.34 27.00
C PHE A 319 6.23 2.92 25.61
N THR A 320 7.20 3.65 25.03
CA THR A 320 7.12 4.02 23.62
C THR A 320 7.05 2.73 22.82
N GLN A 321 6.02 2.60 22.01
CA GLN A 321 5.76 1.43 21.20
C GLN A 321 6.01 1.76 19.75
N ARG A 322 6.55 0.79 19.02
CA ARG A 322 6.59 0.80 17.58
C ARG A 322 6.05 -0.51 17.05
N GLU A 323 5.22 -0.39 16.03
CA GLU A 323 4.48 -1.49 15.43
C GLU A 323 4.70 -1.46 13.93
N TYR A 324 5.12 -2.60 13.42
CA TYR A 324 5.35 -2.86 12.01
C TYR A 324 4.30 -3.84 11.53
N VAL A 325 3.57 -3.46 10.50
CA VAL A 325 2.64 -4.37 9.79
C VAL A 325 3.09 -4.43 8.34
N PHE A 326 3.46 -5.62 7.89
CA PHE A 326 3.99 -5.88 6.57
C PHE A 326 2.93 -6.57 5.73
N TYR A 327 2.61 -6.02 4.56
CA TYR A 327 1.73 -6.59 3.54
C TYR A 327 2.52 -6.83 2.26
N GLU A 328 1.96 -7.50 1.25
CA GLU A 328 2.71 -7.87 0.03
C GLU A 328 3.40 -6.67 -0.65
N GLY A 329 2.72 -5.51 -0.72
CA GLY A 329 3.22 -4.29 -1.38
C GLY A 329 3.24 -3.03 -0.53
N MET A 330 2.90 -3.12 0.75
CA MET A 330 2.80 -1.99 1.66
C MET A 330 3.37 -2.36 3.03
N PHE A 331 4.07 -1.42 3.65
CA PHE A 331 4.59 -1.53 5.01
C PHE A 331 4.05 -0.37 5.86
N GLU A 332 3.41 -0.67 6.99
CA GLU A 332 2.99 0.31 7.98
C GLU A 332 3.96 0.34 9.16
N ASN A 333 4.50 1.53 9.47
CA ASN A 333 5.30 1.79 10.65
C ASN A 333 4.57 2.79 11.57
N ARG A 334 3.98 2.28 12.65
CA ARG A 334 3.24 3.06 13.64
C ARG A 334 4.08 3.25 14.89
N THR A 335 4.17 4.48 15.39
CA THR A 335 4.86 4.81 16.63
C THR A 335 3.87 5.48 17.60
N PHE A 336 3.70 4.88 18.77
CA PHE A 336 2.98 5.48 19.89
C PHE A 336 4.00 6.03 20.88
N LEU A 337 4.19 7.35 20.87
CA LEU A 337 5.23 7.98 21.68
C LEU A 337 4.76 8.06 23.13
N ARG A 338 5.50 7.43 24.04
CA ARG A 338 5.26 7.48 25.49
C ARG A 338 6.58 7.75 26.19
N VAL A 339 6.87 9.03 26.40
CA VAL A 339 8.15 9.51 26.93
C VAL A 339 7.94 10.71 27.84
N HIS A 340 8.86 10.86 28.81
CA HIS A 340 8.91 12.01 29.70
C HIS A 340 9.22 13.33 28.94
N PRO A 341 8.96 14.50 29.55
CA PRO A 341 9.29 15.80 28.96
C PRO A 341 10.79 16.02 28.73
N GLY A 342 11.13 16.80 27.69
CA GLY A 342 12.50 17.21 27.36
C GLY A 342 13.06 16.58 26.08
N ILE A 343 12.27 15.74 25.41
CA ILE A 343 12.56 15.18 24.10
C ILE A 343 11.84 16.06 23.07
N ASN A 344 12.58 17.01 22.48
CA ASN A 344 11.99 18.16 21.78
C ASN A 344 12.20 18.12 20.25
N GLN A 345 12.96 17.16 19.73
CA GLN A 345 13.17 16.98 18.29
C GLN A 345 13.19 15.50 17.95
N PHE A 346 12.57 15.14 16.83
CA PHE A 346 12.57 13.79 16.28
C PHE A 346 12.86 13.86 14.79
N VAL A 347 13.77 13.01 14.32
CA VAL A 347 14.01 12.81 12.89
C VAL A 347 13.81 11.33 12.60
N THR A 348 12.91 11.02 11.68
CA THR A 348 12.81 9.69 11.06
C THR A 348 13.17 9.86 9.60
N ALA A 349 14.21 9.18 9.12
CA ALA A 349 14.72 9.38 7.77
C ALA A 349 15.24 8.08 7.20
N MET A 350 14.98 7.81 5.92
CA MET A 350 15.64 6.73 5.20
C MET A 350 16.98 7.25 4.70
N ASP A 351 18.08 6.71 5.21
CA ASP A 351 19.43 6.94 4.71
C ASP A 351 19.78 5.82 3.73
N LEU A 352 20.04 6.18 2.48
CA LEU A 352 20.22 5.20 1.42
C LEU A 352 21.68 4.74 1.35
N SER A 353 21.88 3.55 0.79
CA SER A 353 23.20 2.99 0.51
C SER A 353 23.80 3.65 -0.75
N ALA A 354 25.11 3.44 -0.97
CA ALA A 354 25.77 3.86 -2.20
C ALA A 354 25.16 3.22 -3.47
N ASP A 355 24.46 2.08 -3.34
CA ASP A 355 23.81 1.40 -4.46
C ASP A 355 22.51 2.09 -4.90
N ALA A 356 22.01 3.06 -4.12
CA ALA A 356 20.91 3.95 -4.49
C ALA A 356 21.37 5.16 -5.32
N VAL A 357 22.68 5.37 -5.52
CA VAL A 357 23.18 6.49 -6.32
C VAL A 357 22.60 6.44 -7.74
N GLY A 358 22.06 7.58 -8.19
CA GLY A 358 21.33 7.72 -9.43
C GLY A 358 19.81 7.70 -9.29
N MET A 359 19.28 7.35 -8.10
CA MET A 359 17.88 7.58 -7.77
C MET A 359 17.59 9.08 -7.63
N THR A 360 16.31 9.44 -7.62
CA THR A 360 15.82 10.80 -7.38
C THR A 360 15.00 10.82 -6.09
N TYR A 361 15.31 11.75 -5.20
CA TYR A 361 14.48 12.10 -4.04
C TYR A 361 13.44 13.14 -4.44
N ARG A 362 12.19 12.95 -4.02
CA ARG A 362 11.06 13.88 -4.21
C ARG A 362 10.26 14.00 -2.93
N ASN A 363 9.60 15.14 -2.75
CA ASN A 363 8.51 15.30 -1.80
C ASN A 363 7.53 16.35 -2.35
N GLU A 364 6.44 16.59 -1.63
CA GLU A 364 5.39 17.55 -2.02
C GLU A 364 5.92 18.96 -2.34
N LEU A 365 6.95 19.42 -1.61
CA LEU A 365 7.58 20.73 -1.81
C LEU A 365 8.62 20.74 -2.94
N ASN A 366 9.08 19.55 -3.35
CA ASN A 366 10.15 19.35 -4.33
C ASN A 366 9.73 18.28 -5.37
N PRO A 367 8.64 18.51 -6.14
CA PRO A 367 8.08 17.48 -7.03
C PRO A 367 8.97 17.17 -8.24
N ASP A 368 9.81 18.12 -8.67
CA ASP A 368 10.81 17.88 -9.72
C ASP A 368 11.97 16.99 -9.24
N GLY A 369 12.19 16.96 -7.92
CA GLY A 369 13.19 16.16 -7.23
C GLY A 369 14.62 16.68 -7.30
N VAL A 370 15.47 16.02 -6.52
CA VAL A 370 16.93 16.19 -6.50
C VAL A 370 17.59 14.82 -6.68
N PRO A 371 18.75 14.75 -7.38
CA PRO A 371 19.45 13.49 -7.53
C PRO A 371 19.95 12.97 -6.18
N ILE A 372 20.23 11.67 -6.11
CA ILE A 372 20.98 11.06 -5.02
C ILE A 372 22.33 10.68 -5.61
N ASP A 373 23.35 11.46 -5.28
CA ASP A 373 24.70 11.32 -5.84
C ASP A 373 25.84 11.57 -4.84
N GLY A 374 25.50 11.78 -3.56
CA GLY A 374 26.45 12.05 -2.49
C GLY A 374 27.00 13.48 -2.52
N VAL A 375 26.36 14.40 -3.26
CA VAL A 375 26.70 15.82 -3.30
C VAL A 375 25.59 16.62 -2.61
N PRO A 376 25.93 17.53 -1.67
CA PRO A 376 24.92 18.29 -0.95
C PRO A 376 24.01 19.12 -1.85
N ASP A 377 22.73 18.76 -1.86
CA ASP A 377 21.65 19.57 -2.42
C ASP A 377 20.95 20.44 -1.36
N ALA A 378 20.09 21.35 -1.82
CA ALA A 378 19.29 22.23 -0.98
C ALA A 378 17.82 22.24 -1.41
N PRO A 379 17.10 21.10 -1.29
CA PRO A 379 15.66 21.07 -1.53
C PRO A 379 14.94 22.05 -0.60
N VAL A 380 13.78 22.55 -1.04
CA VAL A 380 12.91 23.43 -0.26
C VAL A 380 12.48 22.69 1.01
N ALA A 381 12.88 23.22 2.17
CA ALA A 381 12.52 22.65 3.46
C ALA A 381 11.11 23.09 3.89
N GLY A 382 10.40 22.20 4.59
CA GLY A 382 9.09 22.47 5.15
C GLY A 382 8.34 21.17 5.46
N PRO A 383 7.10 21.26 5.99
CA PRO A 383 6.26 20.10 6.16
C PRO A 383 5.84 19.53 4.80
N PHE A 384 5.80 18.21 4.70
CA PHE A 384 5.28 17.46 3.55
C PHE A 384 4.53 16.24 4.06
N ASP A 385 3.53 15.78 3.31
CA ASP A 385 2.74 14.59 3.68
C ASP A 385 3.19 13.32 2.96
N TRP A 386 3.94 13.45 1.85
CA TRP A 386 4.60 12.35 1.16
C TRP A 386 6.03 12.69 0.72
N GLU A 387 6.87 11.66 0.66
CA GLU A 387 8.17 11.68 -0.01
C GLU A 387 8.38 10.39 -0.81
N GLN A 388 9.29 10.41 -1.78
CA GLN A 388 9.56 9.30 -2.67
C GLN A 388 11.04 9.24 -3.03
N PHE A 389 11.57 8.01 -3.05
CA PHE A 389 12.86 7.67 -3.63
C PHE A 389 12.61 6.78 -4.83
N SER A 390 13.06 7.16 -6.02
CA SER A 390 12.76 6.41 -7.25
C SER A 390 13.94 6.38 -8.22
N GLY A 391 14.16 5.21 -8.83
CA GLY A 391 15.11 5.01 -9.92
C GLY A 391 14.93 3.64 -10.57
N ALA A 392 16.00 3.13 -11.20
CA ALA A 392 15.99 1.82 -11.87
C ALA A 392 15.79 0.65 -10.88
N GLN A 393 16.22 0.83 -9.63
CA GLN A 393 16.12 -0.14 -8.54
C GLN A 393 14.67 -0.38 -8.09
N GLY A 394 13.72 0.48 -8.48
CA GLY A 394 12.36 0.51 -7.95
C GLY A 394 12.03 1.85 -7.32
N SER A 395 10.84 1.96 -6.75
CA SER A 395 10.41 3.19 -6.07
C SER A 395 9.82 2.88 -4.70
N VAL A 396 10.23 3.63 -3.69
CA VAL A 396 9.57 3.63 -2.39
C VAL A 396 8.92 4.98 -2.15
N THR A 397 7.61 4.98 -1.91
CA THR A 397 6.85 6.17 -1.54
C THR A 397 6.45 6.07 -0.07
N ASN A 398 6.88 7.04 0.73
CA ASN A 398 6.49 7.16 2.13
C ASN A 398 5.41 8.22 2.29
N VAL A 399 4.32 7.85 2.95
CA VAL A 399 3.23 8.75 3.32
C VAL A 399 3.11 8.78 4.84
N ALA A 400 3.26 9.96 5.45
CA ALA A 400 3.28 10.10 6.90
C ALA A 400 2.03 10.83 7.42
N ARG A 401 1.40 10.29 8.47
CA ARG A 401 0.27 10.90 9.18
C ARG A 401 0.55 10.95 10.67
N TYR A 402 0.02 11.99 11.32
CA TYR A 402 0.26 12.27 12.73
C TYR A 402 -1.05 12.57 13.45
N THR A 403 -1.24 11.95 14.61
CA THR A 403 -2.33 12.25 15.54
C THR A 403 -1.72 12.75 16.83
N SER A 404 -2.00 13.99 17.21
CA SER A 404 -1.44 14.56 18.43
C SER A 404 -2.26 15.73 18.97
N ASP A 405 -2.25 15.88 20.29
CA ASP A 405 -2.78 17.06 21.01
C ASP A 405 -1.65 17.94 21.58
N ILE A 406 -0.39 17.71 21.18
CA ILE A 406 0.75 18.51 21.62
C ILE A 406 0.64 19.92 21.02
N GLU A 407 0.31 20.89 21.85
CA GLU A 407 0.26 22.30 21.46
C GLU A 407 1.67 22.80 21.07
N GLY A 408 1.76 23.54 19.96
CA GLY A 408 3.02 24.12 19.49
C GLY A 408 4.00 23.13 18.85
N MET A 409 3.59 21.89 18.60
CA MET A 409 4.35 20.98 17.75
C MET A 409 4.48 21.56 16.33
N THR A 410 5.68 21.46 15.75
CA THR A 410 5.97 21.91 14.39
C THR A 410 6.58 20.79 13.56
N ARG A 411 6.31 20.82 12.26
CA ARG A 411 6.80 19.87 11.24
C ARG A 411 7.73 20.58 10.27
N SER A 412 8.79 19.89 9.87
CA SER A 412 9.75 20.27 8.84
C SER A 412 10.26 19.01 8.13
N SER A 413 11.18 19.17 7.19
CA SER A 413 11.91 18.11 6.52
C SER A 413 13.36 18.03 7.00
N TYR A 414 13.93 16.82 6.98
CA TYR A 414 15.36 16.56 7.02
C TYR A 414 15.82 16.10 5.62
N TYR A 415 17.00 16.55 5.19
CA TYR A 415 17.64 16.09 3.96
C TYR A 415 19.16 16.19 4.08
N GLN A 416 19.88 15.12 3.73
CA GLN A 416 21.33 15.08 3.63
C GLN A 416 21.76 14.12 2.51
N ASP A 417 22.40 14.65 1.47
CA ASP A 417 23.07 13.82 0.45
C ASP A 417 24.55 14.20 0.40
N SER A 418 25.41 13.35 0.95
CA SER A 418 26.82 13.66 1.16
C SER A 418 27.64 12.40 1.37
N ALA A 419 28.56 12.14 0.46
CA ALA A 419 29.59 11.10 0.62
C ALA A 419 30.61 11.44 1.73
N ASN A 420 30.65 12.68 2.24
CA ASN A 420 31.53 13.05 3.36
C ASN A 420 30.76 13.95 4.34
N PRO A 421 29.73 13.42 5.02
CA PRO A 421 28.88 14.22 5.88
C PRO A 421 29.67 14.73 7.10
N PRO A 422 29.20 15.81 7.76
CA PRO A 422 29.81 16.27 9.00
C PRO A 422 29.92 15.15 10.03
N SER A 423 31.03 15.08 10.77
CA SER A 423 31.28 14.01 11.75
C SER A 423 30.28 13.99 12.92
N ASN A 424 29.46 15.03 13.05
CA ASN A 424 28.39 15.13 14.03
C ASN A 424 27.00 14.88 13.42
N SER A 425 26.88 14.44 12.17
CA SER A 425 25.60 14.04 11.59
C SER A 425 25.01 12.86 12.38
N SER A 426 23.69 12.88 12.61
CA SER A 426 23.02 11.75 13.27
C SER A 426 22.79 10.55 12.35
N MET A 427 22.99 10.71 11.03
CA MET A 427 22.89 9.60 10.06
C MET A 427 24.05 8.60 10.23
N LEU A 428 25.21 9.09 10.66
CA LEU A 428 26.43 8.31 10.91
C LEU A 428 26.41 7.48 12.21
N CYS A 429 25.29 7.45 12.93
CA CYS A 429 25.22 6.81 14.24
C CYS A 429 25.06 5.29 14.17
N SER A 430 24.62 4.80 13.03
CA SER A 430 24.51 3.39 12.64
C SER A 430 24.82 3.31 11.15
N GLY A 431 25.02 2.11 10.61
CA GLY A 431 25.36 1.93 9.20
C GLY A 431 26.79 2.35 8.88
N ASP A 432 26.99 2.91 7.69
CA ASP A 432 28.30 3.29 7.18
C ASP A 432 28.73 4.73 7.55
N SER A 433 29.79 5.23 6.90
CA SER A 433 30.34 6.57 7.15
C SER A 433 29.87 7.64 6.16
N HIS A 434 28.83 7.35 5.38
CA HIS A 434 28.25 8.21 4.36
C HIS A 434 26.81 8.56 4.74
N SER A 435 26.17 9.41 3.94
CA SER A 435 24.74 9.59 4.01
C SER A 435 24.25 9.94 2.62
N TYR A 436 23.58 9.00 1.95
CA TYR A 436 23.09 9.21 0.58
C TYR A 436 21.60 9.49 0.61
N GLY A 437 21.22 10.68 0.16
CA GLY A 437 19.83 11.10 0.10
C GLY A 437 19.03 10.93 1.39
N ALA A 438 19.65 10.93 2.58
CA ALA A 438 18.97 10.73 3.84
C ALA A 438 17.85 11.75 4.02
N ALA A 439 16.61 11.29 3.97
CA ALA A 439 15.47 12.19 3.95
C ALA A 439 14.27 11.63 4.73
N GLY A 440 13.50 12.55 5.30
CA GLY A 440 12.30 12.24 6.05
C GLY A 440 11.78 13.39 6.90
N PRO A 441 10.68 13.20 7.63
CA PRO A 441 10.10 14.23 8.46
C PRO A 441 10.95 14.53 9.69
N MET A 442 11.01 15.82 10.02
CA MET A 442 11.57 16.33 11.26
C MET A 442 10.46 17.00 12.08
N LEU A 443 10.27 16.53 13.30
CA LEU A 443 9.30 17.06 14.26
C LEU A 443 10.03 17.83 15.34
N THR A 444 9.46 18.97 15.75
CA THR A 444 9.91 19.71 16.93
C THR A 444 8.73 19.90 17.86
N THR A 445 8.89 19.49 19.12
CA THR A 445 7.86 19.58 20.16
C THR A 445 8.34 20.51 21.28
N PRO A 446 7.41 21.24 21.94
CA PRO A 446 7.73 21.85 23.22
C PRO A 446 7.88 20.78 24.31
N GLN A 447 8.17 21.21 25.53
CA GLN A 447 8.24 20.32 26.68
C GLN A 447 6.84 19.74 26.99
N ASN A 448 6.63 18.46 26.69
CA ASN A 448 5.37 17.75 26.93
C ASN A 448 5.62 16.36 27.52
N ASN A 449 4.69 15.87 28.32
CA ASN A 449 4.71 14.49 28.79
C ASN A 449 3.78 13.65 27.93
N THR A 450 4.28 12.61 27.27
CA THR A 450 3.42 11.62 26.60
C THR A 450 3.40 10.26 27.30
N ASP A 451 4.13 10.12 28.41
CA ASP A 451 4.16 8.91 29.21
C ASP A 451 3.01 8.93 30.26
N PRO A 452 1.98 8.08 30.09
CA PRO A 452 0.85 8.03 31.02
C PRO A 452 1.25 7.58 32.43
N THR A 453 2.40 6.95 32.59
CA THR A 453 2.89 6.49 33.91
C THR A 453 3.58 7.59 34.70
N LEU A 454 3.89 8.73 34.06
CA LEU A 454 4.64 9.84 34.67
C LEU A 454 3.79 11.08 34.98
N VAL A 455 2.46 11.01 34.85
CA VAL A 455 1.56 12.14 35.12
C VAL A 455 1.79 12.74 36.52
N GLY A 456 1.97 11.89 37.54
CA GLY A 456 2.24 12.35 38.90
C GLY A 456 3.61 13.02 39.09
N ASN A 457 4.56 12.79 38.19
CA ASN A 457 5.92 13.33 38.25
C ASN A 457 5.99 14.75 37.66
N TYR A 458 5.01 15.13 36.84
CA TYR A 458 4.97 16.40 36.12
C TYR A 458 3.59 17.07 36.27
N PRO A 459 3.24 17.56 37.48
CA PRO A 459 1.88 18.07 37.75
C PRO A 459 1.49 19.29 36.92
N ASP A 460 2.48 20.04 36.41
CA ASP A 460 2.26 21.24 35.59
C ASP A 460 2.23 20.94 34.08
N LEU A 461 2.47 19.68 33.67
CA LEU A 461 2.47 19.26 32.27
C LEU A 461 1.35 18.24 32.07
N PRO A 462 0.26 18.59 31.35
CA PRO A 462 -0.78 17.62 31.07
C PRO A 462 -0.20 16.45 30.25
N LEU A 463 -0.83 15.28 30.38
CA LEU A 463 -0.55 14.16 29.50
C LEU A 463 -1.01 14.52 28.09
N SER A 464 -0.07 14.46 27.15
CA SER A 464 -0.33 14.61 25.72
C SER A 464 -0.28 13.27 25.01
N HIS A 465 -1.01 13.18 23.91
CA HIS A 465 -0.97 12.08 22.97
C HIS A 465 -0.11 12.47 21.74
N PHE A 466 0.72 11.53 21.30
CA PHE A 466 1.38 11.60 20.01
C PHE A 466 1.48 10.20 19.40
N GLU A 467 0.99 10.09 18.18
CA GLU A 467 1.07 8.92 17.33
C GLU A 467 1.48 9.35 15.92
N SER A 468 2.32 8.55 15.29
CA SER A 468 2.66 8.71 13.87
C SER A 468 2.53 7.38 13.14
N VAL A 469 2.03 7.40 11.91
CA VAL A 469 2.04 6.25 11.00
C VAL A 469 2.77 6.66 9.72
N ARG A 470 3.72 5.84 9.27
CA ARG A 470 4.30 5.93 7.93
C ARG A 470 3.87 4.71 7.12
N TYR A 471 3.20 4.97 6.00
CA TYR A 471 2.86 3.99 4.98
C TYR A 471 3.93 4.01 3.90
N SER A 472 4.66 2.92 3.73
CA SER A 472 5.68 2.76 2.72
C SER A 472 5.16 1.84 1.61
N TRP A 473 5.14 2.35 0.38
CA TRP A 473 4.65 1.65 -0.81
C TRP A 473 5.83 1.28 -1.71
N PHE A 474 5.87 0.03 -2.17
CA PHE A 474 6.96 -0.50 -2.98
C PHE A 474 6.48 -0.69 -4.43
N ASP A 475 6.77 0.31 -5.25
CA ASP A 475 6.34 0.42 -6.63
C ASP A 475 7.48 0.08 -7.61
N GLY A 476 7.11 -0.12 -8.87
CA GLY A 476 8.06 -0.34 -9.96
C GLY A 476 9.03 0.84 -10.20
N PRO A 477 9.98 0.67 -11.13
CA PRO A 477 11.02 1.67 -11.39
C PRO A 477 10.47 2.95 -12.00
N GLU A 478 11.18 4.05 -11.79
CA GLU A 478 10.93 5.37 -12.40
C GLU A 478 9.52 5.93 -12.13
N ALA A 479 8.99 5.69 -10.93
CA ALA A 479 7.81 6.39 -10.46
C ALA A 479 8.05 7.91 -10.43
N ASP A 480 6.98 8.66 -10.68
CA ASP A 480 6.99 10.11 -10.63
C ASP A 480 6.20 10.63 -9.42
N ALA A 481 6.29 11.95 -9.20
CA ALA A 481 5.55 12.64 -8.15
C ALA A 481 4.02 12.46 -8.26
N GLY A 482 3.49 12.14 -9.45
CA GLY A 482 2.06 11.87 -9.63
C GLY A 482 1.64 10.56 -9.00
N LEU A 483 2.48 9.52 -9.04
CA LEU A 483 2.23 8.28 -8.30
C LEU A 483 2.34 8.52 -6.78
N ALA A 484 3.31 9.32 -6.34
CA ALA A 484 3.45 9.63 -4.92
C ALA A 484 2.22 10.38 -4.36
N GLU A 485 1.72 11.35 -5.11
CA GLU A 485 0.48 12.06 -4.79
C GLU A 485 -0.71 11.09 -4.72
N LEU A 486 -0.82 10.15 -5.67
CA LEU A 486 -1.86 9.13 -5.66
C LEU A 486 -1.78 8.24 -4.40
N ARG A 487 -0.59 7.80 -3.98
CA ARG A 487 -0.43 7.03 -2.73
C ARG A 487 -0.84 7.85 -1.51
N SER A 488 -0.54 9.15 -1.50
CA SER A 488 -1.01 10.06 -0.45
C SER A 488 -2.54 10.19 -0.44
N GLU A 489 -3.16 10.37 -1.60
CA GLU A 489 -4.62 10.40 -1.75
C GLU A 489 -5.28 9.08 -1.30
N GLN A 490 -4.67 7.93 -1.57
CA GLN A 490 -5.15 6.61 -1.14
C GLN A 490 -5.12 6.45 0.38
N VAL A 491 -4.09 6.95 1.06
CA VAL A 491 -4.02 6.97 2.54
C VAL A 491 -5.10 7.88 3.13
N ASP A 492 -5.38 9.03 2.51
CA ASP A 492 -6.43 9.94 2.99
C ASP A 492 -7.86 9.47 2.64
N ASN A 493 -7.98 8.57 1.66
CA ASN A 493 -9.24 7.99 1.21
C ASN A 493 -9.10 6.45 1.16
N PRO A 494 -8.98 5.79 2.34
CA PRO A 494 -8.82 4.35 2.41
C PRO A 494 -10.02 3.62 1.81
N LEU A 495 -9.85 2.34 1.47
CA LEU A 495 -10.93 1.52 0.93
C LEU A 495 -12.14 1.55 1.87
N GLU A 496 -13.32 1.79 1.30
CA GLU A 496 -14.58 1.70 2.02
C GLU A 496 -15.02 0.24 2.08
N VAL A 497 -15.19 -0.27 3.30
CA VAL A 497 -15.59 -1.65 3.56
C VAL A 497 -16.95 -1.68 4.24
N GLU A 498 -17.88 -2.43 3.66
CA GLU A 498 -19.20 -2.70 4.23
C GLU A 498 -19.36 -4.20 4.46
N THR A 499 -19.93 -4.60 5.60
CA THR A 499 -20.28 -6.01 5.94
C THR A 499 -21.77 -6.18 6.25
N GLN A 500 -22.44 -5.13 6.73
CA GLN A 500 -23.83 -5.16 7.17
C GLN A 500 -24.80 -4.52 6.17
N GLY A 501 -26.00 -5.09 6.05
CA GLY A 501 -27.06 -4.52 5.19
C GLY A 501 -26.73 -4.53 3.69
N ILE A 502 -25.69 -5.25 3.29
CA ILE A 502 -25.26 -5.34 1.90
C ILE A 502 -26.33 -6.04 1.08
N VAL A 503 -26.76 -5.37 0.02
CA VAL A 503 -27.46 -6.01 -1.08
C VAL A 503 -26.41 -6.40 -2.12
N ASP A 504 -25.90 -7.63 -2.01
CA ASP A 504 -25.02 -8.18 -3.03
C ASP A 504 -25.80 -8.27 -4.35
N PRO A 505 -25.46 -7.47 -5.38
CA PRO A 505 -26.32 -7.31 -6.54
C PRO A 505 -26.19 -8.54 -7.42
N VAL A 506 -27.28 -9.30 -7.58
CA VAL A 506 -27.34 -10.38 -8.59
C VAL A 506 -26.83 -9.84 -9.92
N PRO A 507 -25.68 -10.33 -10.44
CA PRO A 507 -25.07 -9.72 -11.60
C PRO A 507 -26.08 -9.65 -12.76
N GLU A 508 -26.39 -8.44 -13.22
CA GLU A 508 -27.20 -8.30 -14.42
C GLU A 508 -26.43 -8.96 -15.57
N THR A 509 -26.96 -10.06 -16.12
CA THR A 509 -26.36 -10.70 -17.30
C THR A 509 -26.36 -9.72 -18.48
N ARG A 510 -25.25 -9.00 -18.68
CA ARG A 510 -25.05 -8.07 -19.81
C ARG A 510 -24.11 -8.70 -20.84
N PRO A 511 -24.64 -9.45 -21.82
CA PRO A 511 -23.82 -10.19 -22.78
C PRO A 511 -22.89 -9.26 -23.57
N ALA A 512 -21.80 -9.83 -24.10
CA ALA A 512 -20.81 -9.11 -24.89
C ALA A 512 -21.48 -8.24 -25.97
N ARG A 513 -21.22 -6.94 -25.94
CA ARG A 513 -21.84 -5.97 -26.86
C ARG A 513 -20.77 -5.19 -27.57
N LEU A 514 -20.60 -5.44 -28.86
CA LEU A 514 -19.55 -4.77 -29.62
C LEU A 514 -20.03 -3.48 -30.29
N LYS A 515 -19.21 -2.42 -30.23
CA LYS A 515 -19.35 -1.17 -30.98
C LYS A 515 -18.24 -1.07 -32.03
N LEU A 516 -18.62 -0.72 -33.26
CA LEU A 516 -17.69 -0.50 -34.37
C LEU A 516 -17.72 0.97 -34.81
N THR A 517 -16.54 1.58 -34.82
CA THR A 517 -16.30 2.94 -35.33
C THR A 517 -15.34 2.87 -36.51
N GLU A 518 -15.68 3.52 -37.62
CA GLU A 518 -14.87 3.58 -38.83
C GLU A 518 -14.47 5.00 -39.23
N LYS A 519 -13.21 5.21 -39.64
CA LYS A 519 -12.73 6.48 -40.20
C LYS A 519 -11.83 6.23 -41.43
N PRO A 520 -12.03 6.95 -42.56
CA PRO A 520 -13.10 7.92 -42.83
C PRO A 520 -14.42 7.26 -43.28
N HIS A 521 -15.57 7.92 -43.03
CA HIS A 521 -16.89 7.46 -43.51
C HIS A 521 -17.09 7.63 -45.03
N LEU A 522 -16.27 8.49 -45.67
CA LEU A 522 -16.18 8.68 -47.13
C LEU A 522 -14.72 8.59 -47.59
N ILE A 523 -14.44 7.66 -48.49
CA ILE A 523 -13.13 7.46 -49.11
C ILE A 523 -13.16 8.05 -50.53
N LYS A 524 -12.20 8.93 -50.84
CA LYS A 524 -11.95 9.40 -52.20
C LYS A 524 -10.71 8.68 -52.76
N ALA A 525 -10.85 7.99 -53.89
CA ALA A 525 -9.75 7.22 -54.49
C ALA A 525 -9.73 7.31 -56.02
N ARG A 526 -8.54 7.25 -56.62
CA ARG A 526 -8.37 7.05 -58.06
C ARG A 526 -8.39 5.55 -58.42
N PRO A 527 -8.76 5.15 -59.66
CA PRO A 527 -8.59 3.78 -60.13
C PRO A 527 -7.17 3.28 -59.87
N GLY A 528 -7.04 2.10 -59.25
CA GLY A 528 -5.75 1.53 -58.87
C GLY A 528 -5.12 2.08 -57.59
N GLN A 529 -5.70 3.09 -56.92
CA GLN A 529 -5.17 3.64 -55.67
C GLN A 529 -5.67 2.85 -54.45
N LYS A 530 -4.75 2.40 -53.59
CA LYS A 530 -5.06 1.74 -52.31
C LYS A 530 -5.38 2.79 -51.24
N ARG A 531 -6.46 2.59 -50.48
CA ARG A 531 -6.87 3.44 -49.35
C ARG A 531 -7.08 2.61 -48.10
N ARG A 532 -6.73 3.19 -46.94
CA ARG A 532 -6.88 2.59 -45.61
C ARG A 532 -8.19 3.04 -44.95
N ILE A 533 -8.82 2.14 -44.21
CA ILE A 533 -9.96 2.37 -43.33
C ILE A 533 -9.50 1.98 -41.94
N ARG A 534 -9.44 2.96 -41.02
CA ARG A 534 -9.13 2.71 -39.61
C ARG A 534 -10.43 2.35 -38.89
N LEU A 535 -10.38 1.28 -38.11
CA LEU A 535 -11.51 0.75 -37.36
C LEU A 535 -11.14 0.67 -35.89
N THR A 536 -12.07 1.04 -35.02
CA THR A 536 -12.01 0.75 -33.59
C THR A 536 -13.16 -0.16 -33.24
N VAL A 537 -12.85 -1.31 -32.65
CA VAL A 537 -13.80 -2.24 -32.07
C VAL A 537 -13.72 -2.08 -30.55
N ARG A 538 -14.84 -1.76 -29.90
CA ARG A 538 -14.93 -1.68 -28.43
C ARG A 538 -15.95 -2.68 -27.93
N ASN A 539 -15.65 -3.41 -26.87
CA ASN A 539 -16.65 -4.12 -26.10
C ASN A 539 -17.28 -3.15 -25.11
N VAL A 540 -18.59 -2.98 -25.18
CA VAL A 540 -19.40 -2.14 -24.29
C VAL A 540 -20.37 -2.99 -23.47
N GLY A 541 -20.18 -4.32 -23.46
CA GLY A 541 -20.83 -5.25 -22.52
C GLY A 541 -19.86 -5.66 -21.42
N GLN A 542 -20.35 -6.43 -20.46
CA GLN A 542 -19.57 -6.84 -19.27
C GLN A 542 -19.01 -8.26 -19.36
N GLU A 543 -19.35 -9.01 -20.41
CA GLU A 543 -18.73 -10.29 -20.76
C GLU A 543 -17.65 -10.14 -21.85
N PRO A 544 -16.58 -10.96 -21.85
CA PRO A 544 -15.59 -10.99 -22.93
C PRO A 544 -16.21 -11.33 -24.29
N ALA A 545 -15.93 -10.52 -25.30
CA ALA A 545 -16.26 -10.85 -26.68
C ALA A 545 -15.22 -11.82 -27.26
N LEU A 546 -15.59 -13.08 -27.47
CA LEU A 546 -14.72 -14.11 -28.02
C LEU A 546 -14.82 -14.18 -29.55
N GLY A 547 -13.81 -14.74 -30.21
CA GLY A 547 -13.85 -15.03 -31.65
C GLY A 547 -14.14 -13.81 -32.54
N VAL A 548 -13.74 -12.61 -32.12
CA VAL A 548 -14.08 -11.37 -32.81
C VAL A 548 -13.47 -11.37 -34.22
N LYS A 549 -14.29 -11.03 -35.22
CA LYS A 549 -13.95 -11.04 -36.65
C LYS A 549 -14.49 -9.80 -37.34
N VAL A 550 -13.64 -9.15 -38.13
CA VAL A 550 -13.96 -7.94 -38.91
C VAL A 550 -13.68 -8.16 -40.38
N CYS A 551 -14.69 -8.03 -41.23
CA CYS A 551 -14.62 -8.29 -42.67
C CYS A 551 -15.06 -7.08 -43.50
N LEU A 552 -14.39 -6.85 -44.64
CA LEU A 552 -14.92 -5.97 -45.68
C LEU A 552 -15.72 -6.77 -46.70
N LYS A 553 -16.85 -6.22 -47.14
CA LYS A 553 -17.59 -6.64 -48.34
C LYS A 553 -17.70 -5.45 -49.27
N ALA A 554 -17.09 -5.54 -50.45
CA ALA A 554 -17.18 -4.52 -51.49
C ALA A 554 -17.70 -5.14 -52.81
N PRO A 555 -18.21 -4.33 -53.76
CA PRO A 555 -18.57 -4.82 -55.09
C PRO A 555 -17.37 -5.42 -55.83
N ARG A 556 -17.60 -6.36 -56.77
CA ARG A 556 -16.55 -7.07 -57.56
C ARG A 556 -15.51 -6.17 -58.25
N ARG A 557 -15.84 -4.90 -58.46
CA ARG A 557 -14.98 -3.86 -59.03
C ARG A 557 -14.01 -3.19 -58.05
N VAL A 558 -14.09 -3.50 -56.75
CA VAL A 558 -13.22 -2.97 -55.69
C VAL A 558 -12.56 -4.15 -55.00
N SER A 559 -11.22 -4.26 -55.10
CA SER A 559 -10.49 -5.22 -54.27
C SER A 559 -10.37 -4.69 -52.84
N HIS A 560 -10.33 -5.60 -51.88
CA HIS A 560 -10.26 -5.25 -50.46
C HIS A 560 -9.45 -6.28 -49.68
N SER A 561 -9.02 -5.91 -48.47
CA SER A 561 -8.31 -6.82 -47.57
C SER A 561 -9.21 -7.98 -47.11
N ARG A 562 -8.56 -9.10 -46.75
CA ARG A 562 -9.19 -10.24 -46.05
C ARG A 562 -9.68 -9.80 -44.66
N CYS A 563 -10.54 -10.63 -44.05
CA CYS A 563 -11.02 -10.39 -42.69
C CYS A 563 -9.86 -10.38 -41.69
N ARG A 564 -9.98 -9.58 -40.63
CA ARG A 564 -9.09 -9.57 -39.46
C ARG A 564 -9.78 -10.22 -38.27
N ARG A 565 -9.02 -10.90 -37.42
CA ARG A 565 -9.51 -11.59 -36.22
C ARG A 565 -8.73 -11.10 -35.00
N PRO A 566 -9.19 -10.03 -34.33
CA PRO A 566 -8.51 -9.54 -33.12
C PRO A 566 -8.59 -10.47 -31.90
N GLY A 567 -9.32 -11.60 -31.97
CA GLY A 567 -9.36 -12.59 -30.89
C GLY A 567 -10.37 -12.24 -29.80
N ARG A 568 -9.95 -12.36 -28.53
CA ARG A 568 -10.71 -11.96 -27.34
C ARG A 568 -10.62 -10.45 -27.13
N ILE A 569 -11.73 -9.82 -26.78
CA ILE A 569 -11.78 -8.45 -26.27
C ILE A 569 -12.50 -8.50 -24.93
N GLY A 570 -11.78 -8.21 -23.84
CA GLY A 570 -12.34 -8.20 -22.47
C GLY A 570 -13.45 -7.15 -22.30
N PRO A 571 -14.13 -7.15 -21.14
CA PRO A 571 -15.08 -6.10 -20.75
C PRO A 571 -14.43 -4.72 -20.89
N SER A 572 -15.16 -3.72 -21.39
CA SER A 572 -14.68 -2.34 -21.68
C SER A 572 -13.49 -2.21 -22.66
N GLY A 573 -12.85 -3.32 -23.04
CA GLY A 573 -11.65 -3.38 -23.86
C GLY A 573 -11.87 -2.92 -25.30
N SER A 574 -10.78 -2.51 -25.95
CA SER A 574 -10.83 -2.09 -27.35
C SER A 574 -9.66 -2.60 -28.19
N ARG A 575 -9.88 -2.68 -29.51
CA ARG A 575 -8.89 -3.07 -30.52
C ARG A 575 -8.97 -2.17 -31.74
N LYS A 576 -7.81 -1.62 -32.14
CA LYS A 576 -7.66 -0.80 -33.36
C LYS A 576 -7.21 -1.69 -34.52
N LEU A 577 -7.84 -1.53 -35.69
CA LEU A 577 -7.60 -2.36 -36.88
C LEU A 577 -7.52 -1.50 -38.15
N ILE A 578 -6.77 -1.96 -39.14
CA ILE A 578 -6.70 -1.31 -40.46
C ILE A 578 -7.12 -2.31 -41.55
N LEU A 579 -8.14 -1.93 -42.31
CA LEU A 579 -8.56 -2.63 -43.54
C LEU A 579 -8.29 -1.75 -44.76
N THR A 580 -8.16 -2.35 -45.94
CA THR A 580 -7.82 -1.59 -47.16
C THR A 580 -8.76 -1.89 -48.31
N VAL A 581 -9.00 -0.87 -49.15
CA VAL A 581 -9.79 -0.97 -50.38
C VAL A 581 -9.02 -0.37 -51.55
N ARG A 582 -9.21 -0.93 -52.74
CA ARG A 582 -8.57 -0.49 -53.98
C ARG A 582 -9.54 -0.65 -55.16
N PRO A 583 -10.02 0.43 -55.78
CA PRO A 583 -10.78 0.34 -57.03
C PRO A 583 -9.91 -0.30 -58.12
N LYS A 584 -10.47 -1.22 -58.93
CA LYS A 584 -9.74 -1.80 -60.07
C LYS A 584 -9.35 -0.71 -61.09
N ARG A 585 -8.25 -0.94 -61.82
CA ARG A 585 -7.81 -0.05 -62.92
C ARG A 585 -8.90 0.00 -64.00
N GLY A 586 -9.02 1.12 -64.73
CA GLY A 586 -10.00 1.30 -65.82
C GLY A 586 -11.41 1.74 -65.41
N LEU A 587 -11.70 1.91 -64.11
CA LEU A 587 -13.04 2.33 -63.66
C LEU A 587 -13.34 3.80 -64.01
N ARG A 588 -14.52 4.04 -64.60
CA ARG A 588 -15.09 5.38 -64.78
C ARG A 588 -15.54 5.97 -63.43
N ARG A 589 -15.68 7.31 -63.37
CA ARG A 589 -16.15 8.03 -62.16
C ARG A 589 -17.45 7.40 -61.66
N THR A 590 -17.44 6.88 -60.45
CA THR A 590 -18.60 6.16 -59.89
C THR A 590 -18.57 6.16 -58.36
N ARG A 591 -19.70 5.79 -57.76
CA ARG A 591 -19.86 5.61 -56.32
C ARG A 591 -19.96 4.11 -56.01
N ALA A 592 -19.36 3.70 -54.90
CA ALA A 592 -19.48 2.35 -54.37
C ALA A 592 -19.74 2.42 -52.85
N LYS A 593 -20.40 1.39 -52.33
CA LYS A 593 -20.59 1.20 -50.88
C LYS A 593 -19.74 0.02 -50.45
N VAL A 594 -18.91 0.22 -49.44
CA VAL A 594 -18.12 -0.83 -48.80
C VAL A 594 -18.75 -1.09 -47.44
N ARG A 595 -19.11 -2.34 -47.15
CA ARG A 595 -19.68 -2.72 -45.85
C ARG A 595 -18.59 -3.33 -44.98
N VAL A 596 -18.41 -2.79 -43.78
CA VAL A 596 -17.58 -3.36 -42.72
C VAL A 596 -18.50 -4.18 -41.83
N LYS A 597 -18.25 -5.48 -41.71
CA LYS A 597 -19.00 -6.40 -40.85
C LYS A 597 -18.14 -6.82 -39.68
N LEU A 598 -18.63 -6.60 -38.48
CA LEU A 598 -18.09 -7.08 -37.22
C LEU A 598 -18.99 -8.20 -36.68
N SER A 599 -18.40 -9.29 -36.21
CA SER A 599 -19.10 -10.40 -35.57
C SER A 599 -18.23 -11.01 -34.46
N SER A 600 -18.87 -11.51 -33.41
CA SER A 600 -18.26 -12.33 -32.35
C SER A 600 -19.06 -13.63 -32.19
N ILE A 601 -18.42 -14.65 -31.59
CA ILE A 601 -19.11 -15.89 -31.19
C ILE A 601 -19.91 -15.71 -29.90
N SER A 602 -19.49 -14.79 -29.01
CA SER A 602 -20.16 -14.46 -27.74
C SER A 602 -21.36 -13.50 -27.89
N GLY A 603 -21.85 -13.29 -29.11
CA GLY A 603 -22.92 -12.33 -29.40
C GLY A 603 -22.42 -10.97 -29.93
N GLY A 604 -23.27 -10.29 -30.71
CA GLY A 604 -22.95 -9.00 -31.33
C GLY A 604 -22.56 -9.09 -32.81
N ARG A 605 -23.42 -8.53 -33.68
CA ARG A 605 -23.14 -8.30 -35.11
C ARG A 605 -23.36 -6.83 -35.43
N VAL A 606 -22.31 -6.15 -35.91
CA VAL A 606 -22.40 -4.74 -36.32
C VAL A 606 -22.02 -4.62 -37.78
N THR A 607 -22.82 -3.91 -38.56
CA THR A 607 -22.48 -3.58 -39.95
C THR A 607 -22.44 -2.07 -40.13
N ARG A 608 -21.31 -1.56 -40.59
CA ARG A 608 -21.13 -0.15 -40.97
C ARG A 608 -20.93 -0.03 -42.47
N THR A 609 -21.38 1.07 -43.05
CA THR A 609 -21.23 1.33 -44.49
C THR A 609 -20.33 2.53 -44.73
N VAL A 610 -19.19 2.29 -45.36
CA VAL A 610 -18.28 3.33 -45.82
C VAL A 610 -18.57 3.66 -47.29
N ARG A 611 -18.73 4.93 -47.61
CA ARG A 611 -18.92 5.39 -48.99
C ARG A 611 -17.57 5.49 -49.68
N LEU A 612 -17.48 5.01 -50.92
CA LEU A 612 -16.29 5.11 -51.76
C LEU A 612 -16.63 5.89 -53.03
N LEU A 613 -15.99 7.04 -53.21
CA LEU A 613 -16.08 7.88 -54.39
C LEU A 613 -14.84 7.69 -55.25
N ILE A 614 -15.03 7.13 -56.43
CA ILE A 614 -13.96 6.89 -57.40
C ILE A 614 -13.90 8.11 -58.33
N ARG A 615 -12.80 8.87 -58.26
CA ARG A 615 -12.55 10.05 -59.11
C ARG A 615 -11.44 9.68 -60.10
N ARG A 616 -11.51 10.21 -61.32
CA ARG A 616 -10.35 10.12 -62.23
C ARG A 616 -9.20 10.95 -61.67
#